data_AF-A0A1G0LSE6-F1
#
_entry.id   AF-A0A1G0LSE6-F1
#
_cell.length_a   1.000
_cell.length_b   1.000
_cell.length_c   1.000
_cell.angle_alpha   90.00
_cell.angle_beta   90.00
_cell.angle_gamma   90.00
#
_symmetry.space_group_name_H-M   'P 1'
#
loop_
_entity.id
_entity.type
_entity.pdbx_description
1 polymer ?
#
loop_
_entity_poly.entity_id
_entity_poly.type
_entity_poly.pdbx_seq_one_letter_code
_entity_poly.pdbx_strand_id
1 'polypeptide(L)'
;MTVSATDSYSTVRKNVTITVNDVPPGSGTTPLTLTVDPAESPNFLATQRITGRVNSSAPAQPAQKTALITGLDPAGGEQGATLSVILTGDAGAYATHFATGSSALSFGDGITINKFTVTGPTTATAEILIAPAASIGIRQVTITTGSETALSVNAFNVLKGKSSVTGRLVDPATGQAIVGATIVIQGTNISATTGTDGSFSIEGAPVGEQNLIVTSANHEVLVVQVNTQPNTTITIDDLKPASTVFDASAPPSVSLGSVVGRGITSFTPLTDKTGLKKLLTDAVLLVGGSELGILDEYGNQVNPEVSDGLLNIKAQGVDRLADSMMRGETFSLADLLFSFSQSMPWGGSGIPPTLQQWLESLQEMVNLAWNDPMNQENAMTVLIFNNGRNLLPDPPKLSPATRLNHLQAFLFTNSLFAYMKTP
;
A
#
# COMPACT_ATOMS: atom_id res chain seq x y z
N MET A 1 4.36 -58.30 23.05
CA MET A 1 4.63 -58.47 21.60
C MET A 1 4.99 -57.12 21.01
N THR A 2 5.97 -57.05 20.10
CA THR A 2 6.27 -55.81 19.37
C THR A 2 5.65 -55.89 17.99
N VAL A 3 4.79 -54.92 17.66
CA VAL A 3 4.22 -54.78 16.31
C VAL A 3 5.02 -53.69 15.59
N SER A 4 5.38 -53.95 14.34
CA SER A 4 6.07 -53.00 13.48
C SER A 4 5.23 -52.68 12.24
N ALA A 5 5.09 -51.40 11.92
CA ALA A 5 4.56 -50.94 10.65
C ALA A 5 5.69 -50.28 9.85
N THR A 6 5.75 -50.54 8.55
CA THR A 6 6.78 -49.98 7.65
C THR A 6 6.16 -49.54 6.33
N ASP A 7 6.59 -48.39 5.83
CA ASP A 7 6.19 -47.81 4.53
C ASP A 7 7.31 -47.93 3.48
N SER A 8 8.30 -48.81 3.72
CA SER A 8 9.56 -48.99 2.98
C SER A 8 10.62 -47.89 3.14
N TYR A 9 10.29 -46.75 3.74
CA TYR A 9 11.24 -45.67 4.07
C TYR A 9 11.51 -45.56 5.58
N SER A 10 10.52 -45.85 6.41
CA SER A 10 10.57 -45.75 7.86
C SER A 10 9.84 -46.92 8.53
N THR A 11 10.28 -47.32 9.72
CA THR A 11 9.64 -48.38 10.50
C THR A 11 9.36 -47.90 11.91
N VAL A 12 8.09 -47.93 12.30
CA VAL A 12 7.65 -47.60 13.66
C VAL A 12 7.33 -48.87 14.41
N ARG A 13 7.85 -49.01 15.64
CA ARG A 13 7.61 -50.15 16.52
C ARG A 13 6.80 -49.72 17.75
N LYS A 14 5.77 -50.50 18.09
CA LYS A 14 4.99 -50.32 19.31
C LYS A 14 4.88 -51.64 20.06
N ASN A 15 5.01 -51.56 21.38
CA ASN A 15 4.83 -52.72 22.25
C ASN A 15 3.35 -52.86 22.59
N VAL A 16 2.80 -54.03 22.31
CA VAL A 16 1.44 -54.46 22.66
C VAL A 16 1.56 -55.53 23.75
N THR A 17 0.94 -55.27 24.90
CA THR A 17 0.80 -56.23 26.00
C THR A 17 -0.52 -56.96 25.86
N ILE A 18 -0.49 -58.29 25.81
CA ILE A 18 -1.68 -59.14 25.81
C ILE A 18 -1.68 -59.91 27.12
N THR A 19 -2.72 -59.75 27.92
CA THR A 19 -2.91 -60.48 29.16
C THR A 19 -3.94 -61.59 28.93
N VAL A 20 -3.56 -62.84 29.18
CA VAL A 20 -4.48 -63.99 29.13
C VAL A 20 -4.94 -64.26 30.54
N ASN A 21 -6.23 -64.12 30.81
CA ASN A 21 -6.82 -64.36 32.13
C ASN A 21 -7.54 -65.72 32.13
N ASP A 22 -7.43 -66.45 33.24
CA ASP A 22 -8.17 -67.68 33.56
C ASP A 22 -8.08 -68.82 32.53
N VAL A 23 -6.91 -69.48 32.46
CA VAL A 23 -6.75 -70.76 31.74
C VAL A 23 -6.96 -71.92 32.74
N PRO A 24 -8.04 -72.71 32.64
CA PRO A 24 -8.25 -73.85 33.53
C PRO A 24 -7.15 -74.91 33.34
N PRO A 25 -6.62 -75.52 34.42
CA PRO A 25 -5.64 -76.59 34.29
C PRO A 25 -6.24 -77.78 33.55
N GLY A 26 -5.62 -78.19 32.44
CA GLY A 26 -6.01 -79.37 31.66
C GLY A 26 -6.72 -79.10 30.32
N SER A 27 -7.01 -77.84 29.97
CA SER A 27 -7.43 -77.50 28.59
C SER A 27 -6.20 -77.46 27.69
N GLY A 28 -6.23 -78.17 26.55
CA GLY A 28 -5.11 -78.25 25.61
C GLY A 28 -4.56 -76.89 25.14
N THR A 29 -3.35 -76.89 24.58
CA THR A 29 -2.68 -75.68 24.10
C THR A 29 -3.38 -75.14 22.84
N THR A 30 -4.26 -74.16 22.97
CA THR A 30 -4.73 -73.38 21.82
C THR A 30 -3.73 -72.28 21.50
N PRO A 31 -3.10 -72.26 20.31
CA PRO A 31 -2.21 -71.16 19.94
C PRO A 31 -3.00 -69.86 19.83
N LEU A 32 -2.42 -68.75 20.30
CA LEU A 32 -2.95 -67.41 20.08
C LEU A 32 -2.57 -66.96 18.67
N THR A 33 -3.52 -66.95 17.75
CA THR A 33 -3.33 -66.46 16.38
C THR A 33 -3.86 -65.04 16.25
N LEU A 34 -2.97 -64.11 15.86
CA LEU A 34 -3.30 -62.73 15.54
C LEU A 34 -3.24 -62.57 14.02
N THR A 35 -4.34 -62.16 13.42
CA THR A 35 -4.40 -61.86 11.99
C THR A 35 -4.59 -60.37 11.83
N VAL A 36 -3.69 -59.72 11.11
CA VAL A 36 -3.80 -58.30 10.77
C VAL A 36 -4.61 -58.20 9.47
N ASP A 37 -5.60 -57.33 9.45
CA ASP A 37 -6.37 -57.07 8.24
C ASP A 37 -5.48 -56.34 7.22
N PRO A 38 -5.63 -56.58 5.91
CA PRO A 38 -4.82 -55.89 4.92
C PRO A 38 -5.06 -54.37 4.99
N ALA A 39 -3.98 -53.58 4.93
CA ALA A 39 -4.06 -52.11 4.92
C ALA A 39 -4.79 -51.58 3.67
N GLU A 40 -5.44 -50.42 3.78
CA GLU A 40 -6.11 -49.84 2.61
C GLU A 40 -5.07 -49.43 1.55
N SER A 41 -5.38 -49.69 0.29
CA SER A 41 -4.51 -49.38 -0.83
C SER A 41 -5.29 -48.72 -1.98
N PRO A 42 -4.73 -47.68 -2.64
CA PRO A 42 -3.49 -46.96 -2.28
C PRO A 42 -3.65 -46.12 -1.01
N ASN A 43 -2.59 -45.96 -0.23
CA ASN A 43 -2.62 -45.09 0.95
C ASN A 43 -2.15 -43.67 0.59
N PHE A 44 -3.03 -42.68 0.80
CA PHE A 44 -2.73 -41.26 0.65
C PHE A 44 -2.90 -40.48 1.96
N LEU A 45 -3.21 -41.17 3.06
CA LEU A 45 -3.33 -40.60 4.39
C LEU A 45 -1.99 -40.65 5.11
N ALA A 46 -1.67 -39.57 5.86
CA ALA A 46 -0.47 -39.53 6.70
C ALA A 46 -0.52 -40.54 7.86
N THR A 47 -1.73 -40.95 8.27
CA THR A 47 -1.94 -41.97 9.31
C THR A 47 -3.14 -42.83 8.96
N GLN A 48 -3.05 -44.13 9.27
CA GLN A 48 -4.14 -45.08 9.04
C GLN A 48 -4.31 -45.99 10.25
N ARG A 49 -5.56 -46.34 10.56
CA ARG A 49 -5.86 -47.35 11.57
C ARG A 49 -5.74 -48.74 10.96
N ILE A 50 -4.88 -49.57 11.53
CA ILE A 50 -4.77 -50.98 11.18
C ILE A 50 -5.64 -51.80 12.15
N THR A 51 -6.49 -52.66 11.62
CA THR A 51 -7.33 -53.58 12.41
C THR A 51 -6.85 -55.02 12.27
N GLY A 52 -7.39 -55.90 13.09
CA GLY A 52 -7.06 -57.31 13.07
C GLY A 52 -7.96 -58.11 14.01
N ARG A 53 -7.79 -59.42 13.99
CA ARG A 53 -8.62 -60.38 14.73
C ARG A 53 -7.76 -61.34 15.54
N VAL A 54 -8.36 -61.91 16.59
CA VAL A 54 -7.73 -62.86 17.51
C VAL A 54 -8.50 -64.18 17.45
N ASN A 55 -7.81 -65.29 17.19
CA ASN A 55 -8.37 -66.65 17.22
C ASN A 55 -9.69 -66.82 16.42
N SER A 56 -9.82 -66.10 15.31
CA SER A 56 -11.02 -66.12 14.46
C SER A 56 -10.89 -67.18 13.37
N SER A 57 -11.90 -68.05 13.21
CA SER A 57 -12.03 -68.96 12.07
C SER A 57 -12.71 -68.32 10.84
N ALA A 58 -13.18 -67.08 10.96
CA ALA A 58 -13.75 -66.34 9.85
C ALA A 58 -12.69 -66.07 8.77
N PRO A 59 -13.06 -66.07 7.47
CA PRO A 59 -12.13 -65.79 6.38
C PRO A 59 -11.47 -64.42 6.54
N ALA A 60 -10.25 -64.30 6.01
CA ALA A 60 -9.48 -63.04 6.02
C ALA A 60 -10.31 -61.90 5.44
N GLN A 61 -10.26 -60.73 6.09
CA GLN A 61 -10.96 -59.55 5.61
C GLN A 61 -10.43 -59.17 4.22
N PRO A 62 -11.29 -58.85 3.24
CA PRO A 62 -10.85 -58.36 1.95
C PRO A 62 -9.98 -57.12 2.12
N ALA A 63 -8.98 -56.95 1.24
CA ALA A 63 -8.20 -55.72 1.21
C ALA A 63 -9.12 -54.53 0.95
N GLN A 64 -9.12 -53.58 1.88
CA GLN A 64 -9.91 -52.36 1.73
C GLN A 64 -9.26 -51.46 0.68
N LYS A 65 -10.08 -50.78 -0.10
CA LYS A 65 -9.61 -49.84 -1.13
C LYS A 65 -9.98 -48.43 -0.69
N THR A 66 -9.03 -47.52 -0.83
CA THR A 66 -9.27 -46.10 -0.55
C THR A 66 -10.23 -45.53 -1.58
N ALA A 67 -11.29 -44.85 -1.14
CA ALA A 67 -12.20 -44.16 -2.03
C ALA A 67 -11.57 -42.86 -2.55
N LEU A 68 -11.84 -42.48 -3.79
CA LEU A 68 -11.23 -41.30 -4.42
C LEU A 68 -12.27 -40.33 -4.96
N ILE A 69 -12.07 -39.05 -4.69
CA ILE A 69 -12.79 -37.96 -5.37
C ILE A 69 -11.97 -37.62 -6.62
N THR A 70 -12.50 -37.99 -7.78
CA THR A 70 -11.82 -37.88 -9.08
C THR A 70 -12.04 -36.53 -9.75
N GLY A 71 -13.08 -35.78 -9.37
CA GLY A 71 -13.37 -34.47 -9.95
C GLY A 71 -13.93 -33.48 -8.95
N LEU A 72 -13.55 -32.21 -9.19
CA LEU A 72 -14.07 -31.01 -8.54
C LEU A 72 -14.40 -30.03 -9.66
N ASP A 73 -15.64 -29.57 -9.73
CA ASP A 73 -16.05 -28.59 -10.74
C ASP A 73 -16.88 -27.47 -10.10
N PRO A 74 -16.34 -26.24 -9.98
CA PRO A 74 -14.97 -25.84 -10.35
C PRO A 74 -13.92 -26.38 -9.35
N ALA A 75 -12.68 -26.55 -9.83
CA ALA A 75 -11.54 -26.97 -9.01
C ALA A 75 -10.81 -25.81 -8.30
N GLY A 76 -11.45 -24.65 -8.14
CA GLY A 76 -10.87 -23.50 -7.45
C GLY A 76 -11.81 -22.30 -7.37
N GLY A 77 -11.41 -21.31 -6.56
CA GLY A 77 -12.17 -20.08 -6.34
C GLY A 77 -11.34 -18.99 -5.67
N GLU A 78 -11.72 -17.73 -5.86
CA GLU A 78 -11.08 -16.55 -5.26
C GLU A 78 -11.48 -16.38 -3.78
N GLN A 79 -10.61 -15.79 -2.96
CA GLN A 79 -10.94 -15.40 -1.58
C GLN A 79 -12.22 -14.55 -1.52
N GLY A 80 -13.06 -14.80 -0.50
CA GLY A 80 -14.35 -14.13 -0.33
C GLY A 80 -15.47 -14.64 -1.22
N ALA A 81 -15.20 -15.54 -2.17
CA ALA A 81 -16.21 -16.04 -3.11
C ALA A 81 -17.13 -17.08 -2.45
N THR A 82 -18.41 -17.07 -2.85
CA THR A 82 -19.35 -18.16 -2.63
C THR A 82 -19.58 -18.89 -3.95
N LEU A 83 -19.38 -20.21 -3.98
CA LEU A 83 -19.54 -21.01 -5.19
C LEU A 83 -20.12 -22.40 -4.90
N SER A 84 -20.76 -22.99 -5.91
CA SER A 84 -21.25 -24.37 -5.88
C SER A 84 -20.25 -25.29 -6.57
N VAL A 85 -19.69 -26.24 -5.83
CA VAL A 85 -18.74 -27.24 -6.33
C VAL A 85 -19.44 -28.59 -6.48
N ILE A 86 -19.33 -29.18 -7.66
CA ILE A 86 -19.72 -30.55 -7.94
C ILE A 86 -18.54 -31.47 -7.62
N LEU A 87 -18.79 -32.51 -6.82
CA LEU A 87 -17.82 -33.52 -6.46
C LEU A 87 -18.19 -34.84 -7.14
N THR A 88 -17.23 -35.44 -7.83
CA THR A 88 -17.38 -36.75 -8.48
C THR A 88 -16.39 -37.75 -7.90
N GLY A 89 -16.87 -38.94 -7.59
CA GLY A 89 -16.12 -40.02 -6.96
C GLY A 89 -16.26 -41.36 -7.67
N ASP A 90 -16.64 -41.35 -8.95
CA ASP A 90 -16.70 -42.57 -9.78
C ASP A 90 -15.29 -42.90 -10.29
N ALA A 91 -14.57 -43.71 -9.52
CA ALA A 91 -13.18 -44.10 -9.77
C ALA A 91 -13.04 -45.60 -10.03
N GLY A 92 -14.09 -46.25 -10.56
CA GLY A 92 -14.14 -47.69 -10.83
C GLY A 92 -13.92 -48.51 -9.55
N ALA A 93 -12.74 -49.12 -9.42
CA ALA A 93 -12.38 -49.91 -8.24
C ALA A 93 -12.24 -49.09 -6.94
N TYR A 94 -12.21 -47.76 -7.03
CA TYR A 94 -12.03 -46.83 -5.91
C TYR A 94 -13.25 -45.90 -5.73
N ALA A 95 -14.43 -46.32 -6.20
CA ALA A 95 -15.64 -45.53 -6.14
C ALA A 95 -16.04 -45.18 -4.70
N THR A 96 -16.57 -43.97 -4.51
CA THR A 96 -17.06 -43.50 -3.21
C THR A 96 -18.45 -44.07 -2.88
N HIS A 97 -18.82 -44.04 -1.59
CA HIS A 97 -20.13 -44.46 -1.11
C HIS A 97 -20.82 -43.35 -0.31
N PHE A 98 -21.01 -42.18 -0.92
CA PHE A 98 -21.66 -41.06 -0.26
C PHE A 98 -23.09 -41.38 0.17
N ALA A 99 -23.47 -40.92 1.37
CA ALA A 99 -24.77 -41.17 1.97
C ALA A 99 -25.31 -39.90 2.62
N THR A 100 -26.54 -39.55 2.26
CA THR A 100 -27.24 -38.37 2.79
C THR A 100 -27.31 -38.42 4.32
N GLY A 101 -26.90 -37.33 4.97
CA GLY A 101 -26.91 -37.20 6.43
C GLY A 101 -25.77 -37.93 7.17
N SER A 102 -24.95 -38.72 6.49
CA SER A 102 -23.78 -39.40 7.09
C SER A 102 -22.44 -38.97 6.52
N SER A 103 -22.40 -38.44 5.29
CA SER A 103 -21.17 -37.95 4.67
C SER A 103 -20.82 -36.55 5.18
N ALA A 104 -19.58 -36.35 5.61
CA ALA A 104 -19.03 -35.08 6.06
C ALA A 104 -17.92 -34.62 5.10
N LEU A 105 -18.09 -33.45 4.48
CA LEU A 105 -17.14 -32.84 3.55
C LEU A 105 -16.20 -31.87 4.29
N SER A 106 -14.96 -31.75 3.81
CA SER A 106 -14.01 -30.72 4.23
C SER A 106 -13.15 -30.26 3.06
N PHE A 107 -12.96 -28.95 2.95
CA PHE A 107 -11.99 -28.31 2.04
C PHE A 107 -10.74 -27.80 2.80
N GLY A 108 -10.66 -28.05 4.11
CA GLY A 108 -9.62 -27.52 5.00
C GLY A 108 -9.93 -26.12 5.55
N ASP A 109 -8.99 -25.57 6.32
CA ASP A 109 -9.16 -24.31 7.03
C ASP A 109 -9.40 -23.12 6.10
N GLY A 110 -10.30 -22.21 6.52
CA GLY A 110 -10.65 -21.00 5.79
C GLY A 110 -11.72 -21.20 4.70
N ILE A 111 -12.30 -22.41 4.56
CA ILE A 111 -13.42 -22.66 3.64
C ILE A 111 -14.59 -23.23 4.44
N THR A 112 -15.70 -22.49 4.46
CA THR A 112 -16.94 -22.89 5.13
C THR A 112 -17.86 -23.60 4.14
N ILE A 113 -18.50 -24.68 4.57
CA ILE A 113 -19.50 -25.40 3.78
C ILE A 113 -20.88 -24.91 4.23
N ASN A 114 -21.51 -24.07 3.42
CA ASN A 114 -22.83 -23.53 3.70
C ASN A 114 -23.93 -24.59 3.51
N LYS A 115 -23.76 -25.43 2.49
CA LYS A 115 -24.68 -26.51 2.18
C LYS A 115 -23.94 -27.67 1.52
N PHE A 116 -24.28 -28.89 1.91
CA PHE A 116 -23.76 -30.10 1.29
C PHE A 116 -24.93 -31.04 0.96
N THR A 117 -25.05 -31.42 -0.31
CA THR A 117 -26.14 -32.27 -0.81
C THR A 117 -25.55 -33.45 -1.56
N VAL A 118 -25.75 -34.65 -1.01
CA VAL A 118 -25.40 -35.90 -1.70
C VAL A 118 -26.45 -36.18 -2.76
N THR A 119 -26.04 -36.26 -4.03
CA THR A 119 -26.93 -36.50 -5.19
C THR A 119 -26.92 -37.97 -5.62
N GLY A 120 -25.91 -38.73 -5.21
CA GLY A 120 -25.81 -40.17 -5.40
C GLY A 120 -24.59 -40.74 -4.66
N PRO A 121 -24.36 -42.05 -4.69
CA PRO A 121 -23.23 -42.67 -3.99
C PRO A 121 -21.85 -42.16 -4.48
N THR A 122 -21.78 -41.70 -5.73
CA THR A 122 -20.54 -41.19 -6.36
C THR A 122 -20.59 -39.72 -6.73
N THR A 123 -21.64 -38.98 -6.36
CA THR A 123 -21.80 -37.57 -6.72
C THR A 123 -22.40 -36.76 -5.56
N ALA A 124 -21.87 -35.56 -5.38
CA ALA A 124 -22.41 -34.61 -4.41
C ALA A 124 -22.20 -33.17 -4.89
N THR A 125 -22.94 -32.24 -4.30
CA THR A 125 -22.82 -30.80 -4.54
C THR A 125 -22.60 -30.08 -3.22
N ALA A 126 -21.72 -29.08 -3.22
CA ALA A 126 -21.39 -28.30 -2.04
C ALA A 126 -21.43 -26.80 -2.35
N GLU A 127 -22.22 -26.04 -1.61
CA GLU A 127 -22.14 -24.59 -1.60
C GLU A 127 -21.11 -24.19 -0.53
N ILE A 128 -20.02 -23.57 -0.97
CA ILE A 128 -18.91 -23.17 -0.10
C ILE A 128 -18.72 -21.67 -0.08
N LEU A 129 -18.20 -21.15 1.02
CA LEU A 129 -17.70 -19.78 1.19
C LEU A 129 -16.21 -19.84 1.50
N ILE A 130 -15.39 -19.22 0.65
CA ILE A 130 -13.96 -19.04 0.91
C ILE A 130 -13.79 -17.78 1.74
N ALA A 131 -13.18 -17.88 2.92
CA ALA A 131 -12.98 -16.72 3.78
C ALA A 131 -12.07 -15.68 3.10
N PRO A 132 -12.29 -14.37 3.32
CA PRO A 132 -11.42 -13.32 2.77
C PRO A 132 -9.94 -13.47 3.16
N ALA A 133 -9.66 -13.99 4.36
CA ALA A 133 -8.31 -14.22 4.86
C ALA A 133 -7.81 -15.67 4.66
N ALA A 134 -8.50 -16.51 3.88
CA ALA A 134 -8.07 -17.88 3.64
C ALA A 134 -6.71 -17.89 2.93
N SER A 135 -5.74 -18.68 3.39
CA SER A 135 -4.41 -18.72 2.76
C SER A 135 -4.52 -19.14 1.28
N ILE A 136 -3.74 -18.52 0.40
CA ILE A 136 -3.76 -18.85 -1.04
C ILE A 136 -3.10 -20.22 -1.27
N GLY A 137 -3.54 -20.94 -2.30
CA GLY A 137 -2.91 -22.16 -2.78
C GLY A 137 -3.82 -23.39 -2.76
N ILE A 138 -3.22 -24.53 -3.11
CA ILE A 138 -3.91 -25.80 -3.26
C ILE A 138 -4.39 -26.38 -1.91
N ARG A 139 -5.54 -27.07 -1.93
CA ARG A 139 -6.18 -27.74 -0.79
C ARG A 139 -6.64 -29.13 -1.20
N GLN A 140 -6.33 -30.12 -0.37
CA GLN A 140 -6.90 -31.45 -0.52
C GLN A 140 -8.33 -31.45 0.03
N VAL A 141 -9.27 -32.00 -0.74
CA VAL A 141 -10.68 -32.13 -0.33
C VAL A 141 -10.89 -33.54 0.19
N THR A 142 -11.63 -33.65 1.29
CA THR A 142 -11.92 -34.94 1.92
C THR A 142 -13.43 -35.10 2.17
N ILE A 143 -13.94 -36.31 1.95
CA ILE A 143 -15.28 -36.69 2.40
C ILE A 143 -15.19 -37.94 3.26
N THR A 144 -15.71 -37.87 4.48
CA THR A 144 -15.79 -39.03 5.39
C THR A 144 -17.22 -39.55 5.44
N THR A 145 -17.41 -40.85 5.17
CA THR A 145 -18.71 -41.54 5.29
C THR A 145 -18.54 -42.78 6.16
N GLY A 146 -18.99 -42.70 7.42
CA GLY A 146 -18.73 -43.77 8.39
C GLY A 146 -17.23 -43.98 8.61
N SER A 147 -16.70 -45.14 8.23
CA SER A 147 -15.26 -45.44 8.28
C SER A 147 -14.51 -45.15 6.97
N GLU A 148 -15.22 -44.88 5.87
CA GLU A 148 -14.61 -44.54 4.58
C GLU A 148 -14.15 -43.07 4.58
N THR A 149 -12.91 -42.80 4.18
CA THR A 149 -12.43 -41.43 3.91
C THR A 149 -12.00 -41.35 2.45
N ALA A 150 -12.77 -40.61 1.66
CA ALA A 150 -12.46 -40.32 0.28
C ALA A 150 -11.56 -39.09 0.18
N LEU A 151 -10.50 -39.18 -0.63
CA LEU A 151 -9.54 -38.10 -0.84
C LEU A 151 -9.60 -37.61 -2.29
N SER A 152 -9.50 -36.30 -2.48
CA SER A 152 -9.43 -35.74 -3.81
C SER A 152 -8.08 -35.97 -4.47
N VAL A 153 -8.13 -36.46 -5.70
CA VAL A 153 -6.96 -36.60 -6.57
C VAL A 153 -6.60 -35.24 -7.17
N ASN A 154 -7.62 -34.45 -7.50
CA ASN A 154 -7.48 -33.05 -7.88
C ASN A 154 -7.58 -32.16 -6.64
N ALA A 155 -6.63 -31.24 -6.47
CA ALA A 155 -6.69 -30.27 -5.38
C ALA A 155 -7.61 -29.10 -5.75
N PHE A 156 -8.32 -28.57 -4.75
CA PHE A 156 -9.04 -27.32 -4.88
C PHE A 156 -8.08 -26.15 -4.71
N ASN A 157 -8.03 -25.21 -5.66
CA ASN A 157 -7.09 -24.09 -5.59
C ASN A 157 -7.77 -22.81 -5.07
N VAL A 158 -7.28 -22.28 -3.94
CA VAL A 158 -7.69 -20.97 -3.43
C VAL A 158 -6.87 -19.90 -4.11
N LEU A 159 -7.53 -19.05 -4.88
CA LEU A 159 -6.93 -17.95 -5.62
C LEU A 159 -7.02 -16.64 -4.82
N LYS A 160 -6.13 -15.71 -5.14
CA LYS A 160 -6.13 -14.36 -4.58
C LYS A 160 -7.44 -13.65 -4.96
N GLY A 161 -8.09 -13.01 -3.99
CA GLY A 161 -9.27 -12.20 -4.24
C GLY A 161 -8.97 -10.96 -5.07
N LYS A 162 -10.03 -10.37 -5.60
CA LYS A 162 -10.04 -9.05 -6.26
C LYS A 162 -10.77 -8.03 -5.40
N SER A 163 -10.41 -6.76 -5.58
CA SER A 163 -11.03 -5.60 -4.94
C SER A 163 -11.33 -4.53 -5.98
N SER A 164 -12.24 -3.61 -5.67
CA SER A 164 -12.38 -2.35 -6.39
C SER A 164 -11.77 -1.21 -5.57
N VAL A 165 -11.15 -0.26 -6.25
CA VAL A 165 -10.58 0.93 -5.65
C VAL A 165 -11.13 2.14 -6.38
N THR A 166 -11.75 3.04 -5.63
CA THR A 166 -12.37 4.26 -6.12
C THR A 166 -11.75 5.46 -5.44
N GLY A 167 -11.77 6.60 -6.12
CA GLY A 167 -11.29 7.85 -5.56
C GLY A 167 -11.52 8.99 -6.52
N ARG A 168 -10.97 10.14 -6.16
CA ARG A 168 -11.05 11.36 -6.96
C ARG A 168 -9.72 12.08 -6.97
N LEU A 169 -9.36 12.65 -8.11
CA LEU A 169 -8.20 13.54 -8.24
C LEU A 169 -8.66 14.99 -8.31
N VAL A 170 -8.01 15.82 -7.48
CA VAL A 170 -8.31 17.24 -7.37
C VAL A 170 -7.02 18.02 -7.39
N ASP A 171 -6.96 19.10 -8.15
CA ASP A 171 -5.84 20.02 -8.11
C ASP A 171 -5.86 20.78 -6.76
N PRO A 172 -4.82 20.66 -5.92
CA PRO A 172 -4.78 21.32 -4.62
C PRO A 172 -4.81 22.85 -4.70
N ALA A 173 -4.33 23.42 -5.81
CA ALA A 173 -4.31 24.86 -6.03
C ALA A 173 -5.69 25.40 -6.44
N THR A 174 -6.45 24.68 -7.26
CA THR A 174 -7.70 25.25 -7.83
C THR A 174 -8.97 24.65 -7.21
N GLY A 175 -8.85 23.50 -6.56
CA GLY A 175 -9.98 22.68 -6.11
C GLY A 175 -10.74 22.01 -7.26
N GLN A 176 -10.27 22.14 -8.51
CA GLN A 176 -10.91 21.54 -9.68
C GLN A 176 -10.52 20.08 -9.85
N ALA A 177 -11.40 19.34 -10.52
CA ALA A 177 -11.17 17.95 -10.89
C ALA A 177 -10.04 17.82 -11.94
N ILE A 178 -9.13 16.86 -11.75
CA ILE A 178 -8.12 16.54 -12.74
C ILE A 178 -8.67 15.47 -13.69
N VAL A 179 -8.94 15.86 -14.94
CA VAL A 179 -9.54 15.00 -15.98
C VAL A 179 -8.46 14.32 -16.82
N GLY A 180 -8.66 13.05 -17.18
CA GLY A 180 -7.73 12.33 -18.07
C GLY A 180 -6.43 11.88 -17.40
N ALA A 181 -6.34 11.92 -16.07
CA ALA A 181 -5.24 11.33 -15.32
C ALA A 181 -5.29 9.81 -15.40
N THR A 182 -4.14 9.16 -15.51
CA THR A 182 -4.02 7.70 -15.50
C THR A 182 -3.56 7.23 -14.12
N ILE A 183 -4.27 6.26 -13.55
CA ILE A 183 -3.95 5.60 -12.30
C ILE A 183 -3.65 4.15 -12.61
N VAL A 184 -2.48 3.65 -12.20
CA VAL A 184 -2.02 2.28 -12.45
C VAL A 184 -1.67 1.60 -11.14
N ILE A 185 -2.05 0.33 -10.98
CA ILE A 185 -1.55 -0.51 -9.87
C ILE A 185 -0.15 -1.02 -10.24
N GLN A 186 0.85 -0.67 -9.44
CA GLN A 186 2.24 -1.05 -9.66
C GLN A 186 2.41 -2.57 -9.80
N GLY A 187 3.13 -3.01 -10.83
CA GLY A 187 3.38 -4.44 -11.09
C GLY A 187 2.23 -5.16 -11.81
N THR A 188 1.19 -4.43 -12.24
CA THR A 188 0.06 -4.97 -13.01
C THR A 188 -0.21 -4.13 -14.26
N ASN A 189 -1.07 -4.64 -15.14
CA ASN A 189 -1.61 -3.87 -16.27
C ASN A 189 -2.99 -3.26 -15.94
N ILE A 190 -3.37 -3.22 -14.66
CA ILE A 190 -4.66 -2.70 -14.22
C ILE A 190 -4.53 -1.18 -14.07
N SER A 191 -5.36 -0.46 -14.81
CA SER A 191 -5.39 1.00 -14.78
C SER A 191 -6.81 1.54 -14.88
N ALA A 192 -6.96 2.79 -14.47
CA ALA A 192 -8.15 3.60 -14.69
C ALA A 192 -7.74 4.99 -15.19
N THR A 193 -8.68 5.68 -15.82
CA THR A 193 -8.52 7.08 -16.22
C THR A 193 -9.59 7.91 -15.54
N THR A 194 -9.23 9.10 -15.06
CA THR A 194 -10.20 9.97 -14.39
C THR A 194 -11.25 10.54 -15.35
N GLY A 195 -12.49 10.58 -14.90
CA GLY A 195 -13.62 11.21 -15.58
C GLY A 195 -13.61 12.74 -15.51
N THR A 196 -14.66 13.38 -16.04
CA THR A 196 -14.79 14.85 -16.07
C THR A 196 -14.94 15.48 -14.68
N ASP A 197 -15.36 14.70 -13.69
CA ASP A 197 -15.46 15.09 -12.28
C ASP A 197 -14.22 14.71 -11.46
N GLY A 198 -13.19 14.14 -12.11
CA GLY A 198 -11.94 13.71 -11.50
C GLY A 198 -12.04 12.34 -10.82
N SER A 199 -13.21 11.68 -10.87
CA SER A 199 -13.40 10.37 -10.27
C SER A 199 -12.68 9.28 -11.07
N PHE A 200 -12.20 8.25 -10.40
CA PHE A 200 -11.71 7.02 -11.02
C PHE A 200 -12.24 5.79 -10.30
N SER A 201 -12.35 4.69 -11.04
CA SER A 201 -12.67 3.36 -10.50
C SER A 201 -11.74 2.34 -11.13
N ILE A 202 -10.95 1.68 -10.29
CA ILE A 202 -10.13 0.54 -10.65
C ILE A 202 -10.89 -0.72 -10.22
N GLU A 203 -11.09 -1.63 -11.16
CA GLU A 203 -11.69 -2.93 -10.90
C GLU A 203 -10.63 -4.03 -10.96
N GLY A 204 -10.81 -5.07 -10.16
CA GLY A 204 -9.93 -6.24 -10.20
C GLY A 204 -8.58 -6.05 -9.50
N ALA A 205 -8.44 -5.04 -8.64
CA ALA A 205 -7.22 -4.80 -7.86
C ALA A 205 -6.85 -6.06 -7.03
N PRO A 206 -5.60 -6.55 -7.09
CA PRO A 206 -5.18 -7.69 -6.27
C PRO A 206 -5.26 -7.36 -4.79
N VAL A 207 -5.77 -8.28 -3.97
CA VAL A 207 -5.91 -8.10 -2.51
C VAL A 207 -4.59 -7.84 -1.79
N GLY A 208 -4.61 -7.11 -0.68
CA GLY A 208 -3.45 -6.76 0.13
C GLY A 208 -2.85 -5.40 -0.23
N GLU A 209 -1.62 -5.15 0.18
CA GLU A 209 -0.93 -3.87 -0.06
C GLU A 209 -0.63 -3.67 -1.55
N GLN A 210 -1.17 -2.58 -2.11
CA GLN A 210 -0.98 -2.15 -3.49
C GLN A 210 -0.47 -0.71 -3.51
N ASN A 211 0.42 -0.40 -4.46
CA ASN A 211 0.83 0.96 -4.75
C ASN A 211 0.13 1.45 -6.02
N LEU A 212 -0.56 2.58 -5.93
CA LEU A 212 -1.18 3.28 -7.04
C LEU A 212 -0.22 4.35 -7.54
N ILE A 213 0.12 4.31 -8.82
CA ILE A 213 0.90 5.33 -9.50
C ILE A 213 -0.06 6.20 -10.29
N VAL A 214 -0.14 7.47 -9.93
CA VAL A 214 -1.00 8.47 -10.54
C VAL A 214 -0.15 9.35 -11.43
N THR A 215 -0.56 9.49 -12.69
CA THR A 215 0.12 10.30 -13.71
C THR A 215 -0.90 11.16 -14.43
N SER A 216 -0.67 12.46 -14.50
CA SER A 216 -1.46 13.38 -15.30
C SER A 216 -0.57 14.39 -16.01
N ALA A 217 -1.07 14.96 -17.11
CA ALA A 217 -0.38 16.05 -17.77
C ALA A 217 -0.26 17.25 -16.81
N ASN A 218 0.90 17.91 -16.82
CA ASN A 218 1.15 19.14 -16.07
C ASN A 218 1.01 19.00 -14.53
N HIS A 219 1.11 17.79 -14.00
CA HIS A 219 1.15 17.54 -12.55
C HIS A 219 2.29 16.59 -12.23
N GLU A 220 2.69 16.56 -10.97
CA GLU A 220 3.64 15.58 -10.47
C GLU A 220 3.08 14.15 -10.51
N VAL A 221 3.99 13.17 -10.46
CA VAL A 221 3.63 11.76 -10.30
C VAL A 221 3.41 11.50 -8.82
N LEU A 222 2.23 11.00 -8.45
CA LEU A 222 1.89 10.67 -7.07
C LEU A 222 1.85 9.15 -6.88
N VAL A 223 2.46 8.64 -5.80
CA VAL A 223 2.42 7.22 -5.43
C VAL A 223 1.65 7.08 -4.11
N VAL A 224 0.59 6.27 -4.13
CA VAL A 224 -0.32 6.09 -2.98
C VAL A 224 -0.41 4.62 -2.61
N GLN A 225 -0.12 4.27 -1.36
CA GLN A 225 -0.28 2.90 -0.87
C GLN A 225 -1.72 2.69 -0.37
N VAL A 226 -2.33 1.57 -0.77
CA VAL A 226 -3.67 1.16 -0.34
C VAL A 226 -3.68 -0.30 0.06
N ASN A 227 -4.41 -0.63 1.12
CA ASN A 227 -4.57 -2.02 1.56
C ASN A 227 -5.94 -2.55 1.15
N THR A 228 -5.96 -3.38 0.10
CA THR A 228 -7.20 -3.89 -0.51
C THR A 228 -7.72 -5.15 0.17
N GLN A 229 -9.05 -5.30 0.24
CA GLN A 229 -9.71 -6.45 0.85
C GLN A 229 -10.56 -7.20 -0.19
N PRO A 230 -10.66 -8.55 -0.14
CA PRO A 230 -11.40 -9.32 -1.13
C PRO A 230 -12.87 -8.92 -1.20
N ASN A 231 -13.39 -8.76 -2.42
CA ASN A 231 -14.79 -8.45 -2.71
C ASN A 231 -15.31 -7.18 -2.03
N THR A 232 -14.43 -6.20 -1.82
CA THR A 232 -14.79 -4.87 -1.29
C THR A 232 -14.46 -3.76 -2.27
N THR A 233 -15.17 -2.64 -2.13
CA THR A 233 -14.80 -1.37 -2.76
C THR A 233 -14.21 -0.47 -1.71
N ILE A 234 -12.97 -0.03 -1.93
CA ILE A 234 -12.30 0.96 -1.09
C ILE A 234 -12.43 2.32 -1.76
N THR A 235 -12.88 3.31 -1.01
CA THR A 235 -12.87 4.70 -1.43
C THR A 235 -11.70 5.39 -0.74
N ILE A 236 -10.77 5.90 -1.53
CA ILE A 236 -9.63 6.68 -1.06
C ILE A 236 -10.05 8.14 -0.98
N ASP A 237 -9.48 8.87 -0.02
CA ASP A 237 -9.56 10.32 0.04
C ASP A 237 -9.05 10.99 -1.26
N ASP A 238 -9.46 12.24 -1.47
CA ASP A 238 -9.05 13.02 -2.64
C ASP A 238 -7.53 13.03 -2.81
N LEU A 239 -7.07 12.53 -3.95
CA LEU A 239 -5.67 12.54 -4.35
C LEU A 239 -5.35 13.91 -4.96
N LYS A 240 -4.29 14.55 -4.45
CA LYS A 240 -3.99 15.95 -4.75
C LYS A 240 -2.57 16.14 -5.31
N PRO A 241 -2.27 15.64 -6.52
CA PRO A 241 -0.97 15.89 -7.13
C PRO A 241 -0.81 17.37 -7.43
N ALA A 242 0.34 17.96 -7.14
CA ALA A 242 0.59 19.36 -7.37
C ALA A 242 0.78 19.68 -8.87
N SER A 243 0.22 20.81 -9.32
CA SER A 243 0.41 21.28 -10.70
C SER A 243 1.83 21.79 -10.93
N THR A 244 2.42 21.40 -12.06
CA THR A 244 3.73 21.87 -12.55
C THR A 244 3.62 23.03 -13.53
N VAL A 245 2.39 23.43 -13.92
CA VAL A 245 2.14 24.50 -14.88
C VAL A 245 1.17 25.54 -14.30
N PHE A 246 1.48 26.82 -14.50
CA PHE A 246 0.58 27.90 -14.11
C PHE A 246 -0.58 28.07 -15.11
N ASP A 247 -1.81 28.06 -14.61
CA ASP A 247 -3.00 28.48 -15.34
C ASP A 247 -3.45 29.87 -14.84
N ALA A 248 -3.36 30.88 -15.72
CA ALA A 248 -3.74 32.25 -15.41
C ALA A 248 -5.26 32.46 -15.25
N SER A 249 -6.08 31.51 -15.72
CA SER A 249 -7.54 31.57 -15.62
C SER A 249 -8.09 30.91 -14.35
N ALA A 250 -7.26 30.16 -13.63
CA ALA A 250 -7.64 29.48 -12.41
C ALA A 250 -7.82 30.46 -11.23
N PRO A 251 -8.69 30.14 -10.26
CA PRO A 251 -8.79 30.90 -9.02
C PRO A 251 -7.44 30.98 -8.28
N PRO A 252 -7.08 32.13 -7.69
CA PRO A 252 -5.84 32.26 -6.92
C PRO A 252 -5.82 31.37 -5.69
N SER A 253 -4.66 30.81 -5.34
CA SER A 253 -4.47 29.94 -4.17
C SER A 253 -3.08 30.03 -3.54
N VAL A 254 -2.97 29.49 -2.33
CA VAL A 254 -1.74 29.47 -1.52
C VAL A 254 -0.94 28.20 -1.85
N SER A 255 -0.44 28.10 -3.08
CA SER A 255 0.43 27.01 -3.53
C SER A 255 1.63 27.56 -4.28
N LEU A 256 2.73 26.80 -4.32
CA LEU A 256 3.98 27.23 -4.96
C LEU A 256 3.77 27.59 -6.44
N GLY A 257 3.11 26.73 -7.21
CA GLY A 257 2.78 26.99 -8.61
C GLY A 257 1.91 28.24 -8.80
N SER A 258 0.93 28.47 -7.91
CA SER A 258 0.05 29.64 -8.00
C SER A 258 0.78 30.95 -7.70
N VAL A 259 1.64 31.00 -6.68
CA VAL A 259 2.35 32.23 -6.32
C VAL A 259 3.45 32.56 -7.35
N VAL A 260 4.20 31.55 -7.81
CA VAL A 260 5.20 31.70 -8.89
C VAL A 260 4.54 32.17 -10.18
N GLY A 261 3.43 31.52 -10.55
CA GLY A 261 2.65 31.82 -11.75
C GLY A 261 2.09 33.24 -11.81
N ARG A 262 1.57 33.73 -10.67
CA ARG A 262 1.13 35.12 -10.50
C ARG A 262 2.29 36.13 -10.52
N GLY A 263 3.53 35.67 -10.61
CA GLY A 263 4.70 36.47 -10.88
C GLY A 263 5.47 36.91 -9.65
N ILE A 264 5.33 36.22 -8.52
CA ILE A 264 6.03 36.60 -7.29
C ILE A 264 7.57 36.49 -7.44
N THR A 265 8.04 35.59 -8.30
CA THR A 265 9.47 35.39 -8.64
C THR A 265 9.88 36.06 -9.95
N SER A 266 9.01 36.89 -10.52
CA SER A 266 9.31 37.62 -11.77
C SER A 266 10.03 38.93 -11.48
N PHE A 267 10.94 39.32 -12.37
CA PHE A 267 11.56 40.64 -12.39
C PHE A 267 10.76 41.68 -13.18
N THR A 268 9.73 41.24 -13.91
CA THR A 268 8.83 42.17 -14.60
C THR A 268 7.93 42.85 -13.55
N PRO A 269 7.95 44.19 -13.45
CA PRO A 269 7.14 44.89 -12.46
C PRO A 269 5.66 44.60 -12.64
N LEU A 270 4.99 44.22 -11.54
CA LEU A 270 3.54 44.09 -11.48
C LEU A 270 2.91 45.48 -11.30
N THR A 271 1.78 45.73 -11.95
CA THR A 271 1.14 47.06 -11.95
C THR A 271 -0.05 47.18 -11.00
N ASP A 272 -0.62 46.05 -10.56
CA ASP A 272 -1.72 46.00 -9.59
C ASP A 272 -1.19 45.84 -8.16
N LYS A 273 -1.16 46.94 -7.41
CA LYS A 273 -0.69 46.96 -6.02
C LYS A 273 -1.56 46.08 -5.11
N THR A 274 -2.88 46.09 -5.29
CA THR A 274 -3.79 45.35 -4.43
C THR A 274 -3.63 43.85 -4.63
N GLY A 275 -3.60 43.40 -5.90
CA GLY A 275 -3.28 42.02 -6.25
C GLY A 275 -1.91 41.58 -5.74
N LEU A 276 -0.90 42.45 -5.83
CA LEU A 276 0.45 42.16 -5.35
C LEU A 276 0.52 42.02 -3.82
N LYS A 277 -0.18 42.86 -3.04
CA LYS A 277 -0.26 42.70 -1.58
C LYS A 277 -0.84 41.34 -1.18
N LYS A 278 -1.90 40.90 -1.89
CA LYS A 278 -2.49 39.57 -1.67
C LYS A 278 -1.49 38.47 -2.04
N LEU A 279 -0.83 38.60 -3.18
CA LEU A 279 0.19 37.64 -3.63
C LEU A 279 1.37 37.52 -2.65
N LEU A 280 1.84 38.64 -2.10
CA LEU A 280 2.86 38.67 -1.04
C LEU A 280 2.38 37.93 0.21
N THR A 281 1.12 38.11 0.59
CA THR A 281 0.50 37.42 1.72
C THR A 281 0.46 35.92 1.48
N ASP A 282 -0.03 35.49 0.32
CA ASP A 282 -0.08 34.07 -0.06
C ASP A 282 1.33 33.45 -0.08
N ALA A 283 2.33 34.17 -0.60
CA ALA A 283 3.71 33.69 -0.61
C ALA A 283 4.27 33.48 0.81
N VAL A 284 4.03 34.43 1.73
CA VAL A 284 4.47 34.32 3.12
C VAL A 284 3.72 33.21 3.86
N LEU A 285 2.42 33.04 3.62
CA LEU A 285 1.67 31.91 4.19
C LEU A 285 2.19 30.56 3.70
N LEU A 286 2.64 30.48 2.45
CA LEU A 286 3.19 29.26 1.87
C LEU A 286 4.53 28.85 2.49
N VAL A 287 5.45 29.81 2.68
CA VAL A 287 6.84 29.50 3.08
C VAL A 287 7.16 29.90 4.51
N GLY A 288 6.24 30.57 5.21
CA GLY A 288 6.52 31.20 6.49
C GLY A 288 6.66 30.25 7.66
N GLY A 289 6.11 29.04 7.56
CA GLY A 289 6.20 28.02 8.60
C GLY A 289 5.73 28.54 9.96
N SER A 290 6.50 28.22 11.01
CA SER A 290 6.29 28.73 12.37
C SER A 290 7.14 29.98 12.66
N GLU A 291 8.02 30.35 11.73
CA GLU A 291 9.08 31.32 11.94
C GLU A 291 8.74 32.71 11.39
N LEU A 292 8.02 32.81 10.27
CA LEU A 292 7.71 34.08 9.60
C LEU A 292 6.19 34.29 9.49
N GLY A 293 5.71 35.30 10.22
CA GLY A 293 4.31 35.70 10.24
C GLY A 293 4.02 36.96 9.41
N ILE A 294 2.72 37.21 9.21
CA ILE A 294 2.22 38.41 8.54
C ILE A 294 0.98 38.92 9.28
N LEU A 295 0.99 40.20 9.62
CA LEU A 295 -0.10 40.83 10.38
C LEU A 295 -1.05 41.57 9.45
N ASP A 296 -2.36 41.48 9.74
CA ASP A 296 -3.39 42.27 9.10
C ASP A 296 -3.34 43.76 9.53
N GLU A 297 -4.25 44.58 8.99
CA GLU A 297 -4.34 46.01 9.29
C GLU A 297 -4.69 46.31 10.76
N TYR A 298 -5.25 45.34 11.47
CA TYR A 298 -5.64 45.42 12.88
C TYR A 298 -4.58 44.83 13.83
N GLY A 299 -3.49 44.28 13.28
CA GLY A 299 -2.40 43.68 14.03
C GLY A 299 -2.60 42.20 14.38
N ASN A 300 -3.61 41.54 13.83
CA ASN A 300 -3.83 40.11 14.04
C ASN A 300 -2.93 39.29 13.11
N GLN A 301 -2.45 38.16 13.63
CA GLN A 301 -1.67 37.20 12.84
C GLN A 301 -2.57 36.52 11.79
N VAL A 302 -2.12 36.55 10.54
CA VAL A 302 -2.79 35.85 9.43
C VAL A 302 -2.24 34.43 9.27
N ASN A 303 -0.96 34.18 9.63
CA ASN A 303 -0.38 32.84 9.64
C ASN A 303 -0.67 32.13 10.98
N PRO A 304 -1.64 31.19 11.05
CA PRO A 304 -2.06 30.59 12.32
C PRO A 304 -0.95 29.77 13.00
N GLU A 305 0.05 29.32 12.24
CA GLU A 305 1.17 28.51 12.74
C GLU A 305 2.22 29.33 13.51
N VAL A 306 2.17 30.66 13.43
CA VAL A 306 3.15 31.56 14.07
C VAL A 306 2.62 32.05 15.41
N SER A 307 3.03 31.38 16.50
CA SER A 307 2.83 31.86 17.87
C SER A 307 3.91 32.89 18.26
N ASP A 308 3.53 33.93 18.98
CA ASP A 308 4.28 35.17 19.25
C ASP A 308 5.84 35.03 19.35
N GLY A 309 6.54 35.43 18.28
CA GLY A 309 8.01 35.50 18.20
C GLY A 309 8.61 34.52 17.19
N LEU A 310 9.12 34.91 16.01
CA LEU A 310 10.01 36.03 15.75
C LEU A 310 10.11 36.26 14.24
N LEU A 311 9.81 37.49 13.80
CA LEU A 311 9.71 38.02 12.41
C LEU A 311 8.25 38.08 11.94
N ASN A 312 7.64 39.26 12.09
CA ASN A 312 6.28 39.55 11.61
C ASN A 312 6.32 40.68 10.59
N ILE A 313 5.78 40.45 9.40
CA ILE A 313 5.58 41.51 8.42
C ILE A 313 4.30 42.26 8.79
N LYS A 314 4.44 43.51 9.25
CA LYS A 314 3.29 44.39 9.48
C LYS A 314 2.62 44.73 8.15
N ALA A 315 1.33 45.08 8.16
CA ALA A 315 0.62 45.56 6.96
C ALA A 315 1.38 46.65 6.19
N GLN A 316 1.98 47.63 6.91
CA GLN A 316 2.83 48.66 6.30
C GLN A 316 4.10 48.11 5.63
N GLY A 317 4.65 47.02 6.16
CA GLY A 317 5.78 46.30 5.56
C GLY A 317 5.38 45.64 4.25
N VAL A 318 4.20 45.01 4.20
CA VAL A 318 3.63 44.44 2.97
C VAL A 318 3.42 45.53 1.91
N ASP A 319 2.91 46.70 2.31
CA ASP A 319 2.77 47.85 1.42
C ASP A 319 4.10 48.31 0.83
N ARG A 320 5.15 48.39 1.65
CA ARG A 320 6.49 48.78 1.19
C ARG A 320 7.13 47.74 0.28
N LEU A 321 6.97 46.46 0.59
CA LEU A 321 7.42 45.35 -0.27
C LEU A 321 6.74 45.43 -1.64
N ALA A 322 5.42 45.65 -1.65
CA ALA A 322 4.67 45.83 -2.90
C ALA A 322 5.21 47.03 -3.70
N ASP A 323 5.36 48.19 -3.06
CA ASP A 323 5.90 49.39 -3.73
C ASP A 323 7.29 49.16 -4.34
N SER A 324 8.18 48.45 -3.64
CA SER A 324 9.51 48.10 -4.12
C SER A 324 9.48 47.13 -5.29
N MET A 325 8.62 46.11 -5.24
CA MET A 325 8.45 45.16 -6.35
C MET A 325 7.82 45.82 -7.59
N MET A 326 6.88 46.75 -7.41
CA MET A 326 6.31 47.56 -8.51
C MET A 326 7.36 48.48 -9.16
N ARG A 327 8.41 48.87 -8.43
CA ARG A 327 9.56 49.61 -9.00
C ARG A 327 10.59 48.72 -9.69
N GLY A 328 10.45 47.40 -9.61
CA GLY A 328 11.43 46.45 -10.16
C GLY A 328 12.76 46.47 -9.42
N GLU A 329 12.77 46.80 -8.12
CA GLU A 329 13.99 46.79 -7.32
C GLU A 329 14.55 45.36 -7.22
N THR A 330 15.87 45.25 -7.41
CA THR A 330 16.59 43.98 -7.30
C THR A 330 17.84 44.13 -6.45
N PHE A 331 18.23 43.04 -5.80
CA PHE A 331 19.42 42.94 -4.97
C PHE A 331 20.40 41.96 -5.60
N SER A 332 21.70 42.29 -5.52
CA SER A 332 22.76 41.34 -5.85
C SER A 332 22.88 40.31 -4.74
N LEU A 333 22.90 39.03 -5.09
CA LEU A 333 23.19 37.97 -4.12
C LEU A 333 24.58 38.18 -3.50
N ALA A 334 25.58 38.62 -4.29
CA ALA A 334 26.91 38.89 -3.77
C ALA A 334 26.93 40.02 -2.74
N ASP A 335 26.15 41.10 -2.95
CA ASP A 335 26.12 42.23 -2.01
C ASP A 335 25.42 41.85 -0.70
N LEU A 336 24.34 41.05 -0.78
CA LEU A 336 23.66 40.51 0.39
C LEU A 336 24.62 39.61 1.19
N LEU A 337 25.25 38.64 0.53
CA LEU A 337 26.20 37.71 1.15
C LEU A 337 27.40 38.43 1.75
N PHE A 338 27.94 39.43 1.05
CA PHE A 338 29.01 40.27 1.59
C PHE A 338 28.57 40.95 2.88
N SER A 339 27.37 41.55 2.88
CA SER A 339 26.82 42.22 4.07
C SER A 339 26.70 41.25 5.25
N PHE A 340 26.25 40.01 5.04
CA PHE A 340 26.19 38.99 6.08
C PHE A 340 27.57 38.54 6.56
N SER A 341 28.49 38.26 5.65
CA SER A 341 29.87 37.92 5.99
C SER A 341 30.52 38.98 6.87
N GLN A 342 30.25 40.26 6.64
CA GLN A 342 30.86 41.35 7.42
C GLN A 342 30.12 41.72 8.71
N SER A 343 28.82 41.40 8.82
CA SER A 343 27.99 41.85 9.96
C SER A 343 27.75 40.78 11.02
N MET A 344 27.97 39.50 10.71
CA MET A 344 27.66 38.40 11.61
C MET A 344 28.84 37.96 12.49
N PRO A 345 28.59 37.56 13.74
CA PRO A 345 29.59 36.91 14.57
C PRO A 345 29.74 35.43 14.16
N TRP A 346 30.83 35.11 13.45
CA TRP A 346 31.11 33.75 12.99
C TRP A 346 31.72 32.89 14.12
N GLY A 347 31.13 31.71 14.37
CA GLY A 347 31.65 30.75 15.34
C GLY A 347 33.00 30.14 14.94
N GLY A 348 33.74 29.60 15.91
CA GLY A 348 35.04 28.95 15.66
C GLY A 348 36.19 29.95 15.46
N SER A 349 36.84 29.93 14.28
CA SER A 349 38.01 30.77 13.94
C SER A 349 37.69 32.26 13.76
N GLY A 350 36.41 32.65 13.79
CA GLY A 350 35.95 34.02 13.56
C GLY A 350 36.08 34.49 12.11
N ILE A 351 36.45 33.59 11.20
CA ILE A 351 36.66 33.91 9.79
C ILE A 351 35.32 33.80 9.04
N PRO A 352 34.84 34.89 8.41
CA PRO A 352 33.62 34.85 7.62
C PRO A 352 33.79 33.98 6.36
N PRO A 353 32.73 33.30 5.88
CA PRO A 353 32.78 32.59 4.61
C PRO A 353 33.08 33.55 3.47
N THR A 354 33.93 33.10 2.55
CA THR A 354 34.18 33.78 1.28
C THR A 354 32.94 33.72 0.39
N LEU A 355 32.82 34.64 -0.56
CA LEU A 355 31.72 34.64 -1.52
C LEU A 355 31.64 33.31 -2.29
N GLN A 356 32.77 32.70 -2.63
CA GLN A 356 32.80 31.41 -3.32
C GLN A 356 32.22 30.29 -2.44
N GLN A 357 32.65 30.19 -1.17
CA GLN A 357 32.13 29.19 -0.24
C GLN A 357 30.61 29.33 -0.02
N TRP A 358 30.13 30.57 0.05
CA TRP A 358 28.70 30.85 0.11
C TRP A 358 27.95 30.34 -1.12
N LEU A 359 28.44 30.70 -2.32
CA LEU A 359 27.80 30.32 -3.57
C LEU A 359 27.81 28.79 -3.76
N GLU A 360 28.89 28.11 -3.39
CA GLU A 360 28.98 26.65 -3.41
C GLU A 360 27.93 26.01 -2.48
N SER A 361 27.84 26.48 -1.24
CA SER A 361 26.89 25.95 -0.24
C SER A 361 25.43 26.20 -0.63
N LEU A 362 25.13 27.42 -1.10
CA LEU A 362 23.78 27.75 -1.58
C LEU A 362 23.44 26.97 -2.85
N GLN A 363 24.42 26.74 -3.74
CA GLN A 363 24.18 25.94 -4.95
C GLN A 363 23.83 24.49 -4.60
N GLU A 364 24.45 23.91 -3.58
CA GLU A 364 24.11 22.58 -3.08
C GLU A 364 22.67 22.54 -2.56
N MET A 365 22.28 23.52 -1.73
CA MET A 365 20.91 23.66 -1.23
C MET A 365 19.88 23.80 -2.38
N VAL A 366 20.19 24.61 -3.40
CA VAL A 366 19.36 24.77 -4.59
C VAL A 366 19.25 23.45 -5.37
N ASN A 367 20.35 22.74 -5.56
CA ASN A 367 20.34 21.45 -6.27
C ASN A 367 19.46 20.43 -5.52
N LEU A 368 19.55 20.38 -4.19
CA LEU A 368 18.72 19.49 -3.37
C LEU A 368 17.24 19.86 -3.47
N ALA A 369 16.91 21.15 -3.36
CA ALA A 369 15.53 21.62 -3.46
C ALA A 369 14.92 21.31 -4.84
N TRP A 370 15.73 21.34 -5.91
CA TRP A 370 15.27 21.02 -7.28
C TRP A 370 15.17 19.53 -7.60
N ASN A 371 15.61 18.63 -6.71
CA ASN A 371 15.31 17.20 -6.85
C ASN A 371 13.81 16.93 -6.63
N ASP A 372 13.18 17.72 -5.78
CA ASP A 372 11.74 17.69 -5.50
C ASP A 372 11.22 19.11 -5.19
N PRO A 373 11.07 19.97 -6.22
CA PRO A 373 10.78 21.39 -6.03
C PRO A 373 9.35 21.65 -5.55
N MET A 374 8.46 20.65 -5.60
CA MET A 374 7.08 20.76 -5.16
C MET A 374 6.90 20.39 -3.69
N ASN A 375 7.89 19.74 -3.08
CA ASN A 375 7.90 19.49 -1.64
C ASN A 375 7.81 20.81 -0.85
N GLN A 376 6.90 20.87 0.12
CA GLN A 376 6.67 22.04 0.95
C GLN A 376 7.93 22.46 1.73
N GLU A 377 8.77 21.50 2.14
CA GLU A 377 10.05 21.80 2.82
C GLU A 377 11.03 22.56 1.91
N ASN A 378 10.93 22.34 0.60
CA ASN A 378 11.78 22.99 -0.40
C ASN A 378 11.20 24.33 -0.89
N ALA A 379 9.94 24.63 -0.59
CA ALA A 379 9.21 25.77 -1.14
C ALA A 379 9.90 27.12 -0.86
N MET A 380 10.51 27.30 0.32
CA MET A 380 11.28 28.50 0.64
C MET A 380 12.47 28.69 -0.32
N THR A 381 13.30 27.66 -0.47
CA THR A 381 14.47 27.69 -1.36
C THR A 381 14.05 27.90 -2.82
N VAL A 382 12.99 27.21 -3.25
CA VAL A 382 12.46 27.36 -4.61
C VAL A 382 11.95 28.77 -4.83
N LEU A 383 11.19 29.35 -3.90
CA LEU A 383 10.64 30.69 -4.07
C LEU A 383 11.74 31.78 -4.05
N ILE A 384 12.79 31.61 -3.25
CA ILE A 384 13.95 32.51 -3.23
C ILE A 384 14.71 32.48 -4.57
N PHE A 385 15.01 31.30 -5.12
CA PHE A 385 15.96 31.18 -6.24
C PHE A 385 15.31 30.94 -7.61
N ASN A 386 14.01 30.64 -7.69
CA ASN A 386 13.31 30.55 -8.97
C ASN A 386 13.27 31.92 -9.66
N ASN A 387 13.26 31.93 -10.99
CA ASN A 387 13.17 33.15 -11.77
C ASN A 387 12.08 33.03 -12.83
N GLY A 388 11.16 33.99 -12.84
CA GLY A 388 10.11 34.09 -13.83
C GLY A 388 8.75 33.71 -13.27
N ARG A 389 7.86 33.25 -14.16
CA ARG A 389 6.48 32.86 -13.84
C ARG A 389 6.23 31.35 -13.90
N ASN A 390 7.26 30.57 -14.19
CA ASN A 390 7.20 29.12 -14.18
C ASN A 390 8.30 28.60 -13.26
N LEU A 391 8.10 27.38 -12.75
CA LEU A 391 9.18 26.67 -12.09
C LEU A 391 10.23 26.29 -13.13
N LEU A 392 11.50 26.61 -12.85
CA LEU A 392 12.60 26.23 -13.72
C LEU A 392 12.74 24.70 -13.72
N PRO A 393 12.91 24.06 -14.90
CA PRO A 393 13.06 22.61 -14.99
C PRO A 393 14.40 22.12 -14.41
N ASP A 394 15.42 22.98 -14.42
CA ASP A 394 16.75 22.70 -13.90
C ASP A 394 17.09 23.67 -12.76
N PRO A 395 17.91 23.23 -11.78
CA PRO A 395 18.36 24.10 -10.69
C PRO A 395 19.08 25.33 -11.25
N PRO A 396 18.69 26.56 -10.84
CA PRO A 396 19.37 27.76 -11.27
C PRO A 396 20.84 27.76 -10.83
N LYS A 397 21.72 28.21 -11.72
CA LYS A 397 23.15 28.37 -11.41
C LYS A 397 23.38 29.70 -10.71
N LEU A 398 23.77 29.61 -9.45
CA LEU A 398 24.09 30.77 -8.63
C LEU A 398 25.45 31.33 -9.03
N SER A 399 25.54 32.65 -9.06
CA SER A 399 26.75 33.40 -9.38
C SER A 399 26.75 34.73 -8.61
N PRO A 400 27.89 35.46 -8.59
CA PRO A 400 27.91 36.80 -8.02
C PRO A 400 26.91 37.77 -8.69
N ALA A 401 26.51 37.49 -9.94
CA ALA A 401 25.56 38.30 -10.69
C ALA A 401 24.09 37.88 -10.47
N THR A 402 23.82 36.81 -9.72
CA THR A 402 22.45 36.38 -9.40
C THR A 402 21.71 37.51 -8.72
N ARG A 403 20.56 37.88 -9.28
CA ARG A 403 19.67 38.91 -8.76
C ARG A 403 18.50 38.28 -8.05
N LEU A 404 18.04 38.92 -6.99
CA LEU A 404 16.81 38.61 -6.27
C LEU A 404 15.89 39.82 -6.34
N ASN A 405 14.59 39.62 -6.56
CA ASN A 405 13.63 40.71 -6.40
C ASN A 405 13.45 41.04 -4.90
N HIS A 406 12.68 42.09 -4.59
CA HIS A 406 12.58 42.55 -3.21
C HIS A 406 11.99 41.51 -2.25
N LEU A 407 10.98 40.73 -2.65
CA LEU A 407 10.47 39.65 -1.79
C LEU A 407 11.53 38.54 -1.63
N GLN A 408 12.18 38.11 -2.70
CA GLN A 408 13.18 37.05 -2.65
C GLN A 408 14.35 37.42 -1.72
N ALA A 409 14.84 38.66 -1.81
CA ALA A 409 15.87 39.18 -0.92
C ALA A 409 15.40 39.27 0.54
N PHE A 410 14.13 39.65 0.74
CA PHE A 410 13.51 39.67 2.05
C PHE A 410 13.46 38.25 2.65
N LEU A 411 12.92 37.27 1.92
CA LEU A 411 12.82 35.88 2.37
C LEU A 411 14.20 35.26 2.61
N PHE A 412 15.17 35.49 1.73
CA PHE A 412 16.55 35.06 1.92
C PHE A 412 17.18 35.63 3.21
N THR A 413 16.94 36.91 3.48
CA THR A 413 17.45 37.56 4.69
C THR A 413 16.81 36.97 5.94
N ASN A 414 15.48 36.80 5.93
CA ASN A 414 14.74 36.28 7.07
C ASN A 414 15.02 34.79 7.32
N SER A 415 15.23 33.98 6.27
CA SER A 415 15.58 32.56 6.43
C SER A 415 16.93 32.39 7.14
N LEU A 416 17.91 33.24 6.83
CA LEU A 416 19.19 33.27 7.56
C LEU A 416 19.01 33.65 9.03
N PHE A 417 18.14 34.63 9.33
CA PHE A 417 17.83 35.00 10.72
C PHE A 417 17.10 33.91 11.50
N ALA A 418 16.21 33.17 10.84
CA ALA A 418 15.51 32.03 11.44
C ALA A 418 16.49 30.90 11.78
N TYR A 419 17.39 30.55 10.85
CA TYR A 419 18.42 29.51 11.05
C TYR A 419 19.35 29.79 12.24
N MET A 420 19.63 31.05 12.56
CA MET A 420 20.46 31.40 13.72
C MET A 420 19.73 31.32 15.06
N LYS A 421 18.40 31.28 15.06
CA LYS A 421 17.58 31.22 16.28
C LYS A 421 17.19 29.80 16.67
N THR A 422 17.27 28.86 15.74
CA THR A 422 17.22 27.43 16.05
C THR A 422 18.45 27.06 16.88
N PRO A 423 18.27 26.55 18.12
CA PRO A 423 19.35 26.31 19.08
C PRO A 423 20.36 25.24 18.65
#